data_AF-A0A258ZRH0-F1
#
_entry.id   AF-A0A258ZRH0-F1
#
_cell.length_a   1.000
_cell.length_b   1.000
_cell.length_c   1.000
_cell.angle_alpha   90.00
_cell.angle_beta   90.00
_cell.angle_gamma   90.00
#
_symmetry.space_group_name_H-M   'P 1'
#
loop_
_entity.id
_entity.type
_entity.pdbx_description
1 polymer ?
#
loop_
_entity_poly.entity_id
_entity_poly.type
_entity_poly.pdbx_seq_one_letter_code
_entity_poly.pdbx_strand_id
1 'polypeptide(L)'
;LRADISPPSLYAVDAFAAANEAYVATTNGDYQKRDKKLEEVKRYEADFQKRLAYWKDNADAGSMTGAFEAVAKSNENFYRIFNKDFDAAIKLGAIAAAKPLADLANAYEVNKQTANTLKAEVEKLSNKTSDEVSQLLGTILAALVLLGLAILFAMIYFGIRQVKAIDASVKRLEDDGQSNQMAVLNLLDEMGDLADGDLTVRAQVRENITGAIADSINYTIDNLRDLVTEITRASEQVNTATVQAQQTSVSLLSATEQQYKQITDTSDAVTTMTRSILQVSSNASQASEVAQRSLQAASQGSKAVQNTIQGMNSIREQIQETAKRIKRLGESSQEIGDIVGLITDIADQT
;
A
#
# COMPACT_ATOMS: atom_id res chain seq x y z
N LEU A 1 60.54 -23.91 -37.61
CA LEU A 1 61.17 -23.40 -38.84
C LEU A 1 62.55 -22.87 -38.48
N ARG A 2 63.58 -23.74 -38.47
CA ARG A 2 64.97 -23.30 -38.36
C ARG A 2 65.36 -22.84 -39.76
N ALA A 3 65.21 -21.55 -40.03
CA ALA A 3 65.83 -20.96 -41.20
C ALA A 3 67.34 -21.11 -41.06
N ASP A 4 68.01 -21.46 -42.14
CA ASP A 4 69.46 -21.50 -42.22
C ASP A 4 69.98 -20.06 -42.16
N ILE A 5 70.12 -19.51 -40.94
CA ILE A 5 70.52 -18.12 -40.65
C ILE A 5 72.02 -18.01 -40.45
N SER A 6 72.82 -18.71 -41.26
CA SER A 6 74.26 -18.44 -41.34
C SER A 6 74.58 -17.69 -42.62
N PRO A 7 75.12 -16.46 -42.53
CA PRO A 7 75.48 -15.73 -43.73
C PRO A 7 76.64 -16.44 -44.46
N PRO A 8 76.68 -16.35 -45.80
CA PRO A 8 77.63 -17.11 -46.59
C PRO A 8 79.08 -16.69 -46.32
N SER A 9 79.99 -17.66 -46.20
CA SER A 9 81.41 -17.45 -45.91
C SER A 9 82.13 -16.64 -47.01
N LEU A 10 82.91 -15.62 -46.61
CA LEU A 10 83.72 -14.77 -47.51
C LEU A 10 85.23 -15.11 -47.50
N TYR A 11 85.58 -16.28 -46.98
CA TYR A 11 86.97 -16.74 -46.97
C TYR A 11 87.39 -17.26 -48.35
N ALA A 12 88.63 -16.98 -48.74
CA ALA A 12 89.26 -17.52 -49.96
C ALA A 12 89.89 -18.91 -49.77
N VAL A 13 89.48 -19.68 -48.73
CA VAL A 13 90.13 -20.95 -48.36
C VAL A 13 90.14 -21.94 -49.53
N ASP A 14 88.98 -22.15 -50.16
CA ASP A 14 88.82 -23.14 -51.23
C ASP A 14 89.66 -22.77 -52.46
N ALA A 15 89.71 -21.48 -52.78
CA ALA A 15 90.51 -20.95 -53.89
C ALA A 15 92.02 -21.07 -53.60
N PHE A 16 92.46 -20.78 -52.37
CA PHE A 16 93.86 -20.95 -51.99
C PHE A 16 94.28 -22.42 -51.94
N ALA A 17 93.41 -23.32 -51.47
CA ALA A 17 93.65 -24.75 -51.49
C ALA A 17 93.81 -25.26 -52.93
N ALA A 18 92.92 -24.87 -53.84
CA ALA A 18 93.01 -25.23 -55.25
C ALA A 18 94.28 -24.67 -55.92
N ALA A 19 94.70 -23.45 -55.59
CA ALA A 19 95.96 -22.88 -56.09
C ALA A 19 97.20 -23.65 -55.58
N ASN A 20 97.23 -24.05 -54.30
CA ASN A 20 98.28 -24.91 -53.76
C ASN A 20 98.31 -26.28 -54.44
N GLU A 21 97.14 -26.89 -54.66
CA GLU A 21 97.06 -28.17 -55.37
C GLU A 21 97.54 -28.06 -56.81
N ALA A 22 97.28 -26.94 -57.49
CA ALA A 22 97.83 -26.67 -58.82
C ALA A 22 99.37 -26.56 -58.79
N TYR A 23 99.93 -25.94 -57.75
CA TYR A 23 101.37 -25.85 -57.55
C TYR A 23 102.02 -27.24 -57.32
N VAL A 24 101.42 -28.04 -56.44
CA VAL A 24 101.88 -29.41 -56.15
C VAL A 24 101.78 -30.29 -57.40
N ALA A 25 100.68 -30.20 -58.15
CA ALA A 25 100.51 -30.94 -59.40
C ALA A 25 101.58 -30.59 -60.44
N THR A 26 101.92 -29.30 -60.57
CA THR A 26 103.00 -28.81 -61.45
C THR A 26 104.36 -29.35 -61.05
N THR A 27 104.64 -29.43 -59.75
CA THR A 27 105.90 -29.97 -59.21
C THR A 27 106.04 -31.47 -59.52
N ASN A 28 104.92 -32.19 -59.54
CA ASN A 28 104.87 -33.62 -59.84
C ASN A 28 104.72 -33.94 -61.35
N GLY A 29 104.71 -32.92 -62.22
CA GLY A 29 104.54 -33.08 -63.67
C GLY A 29 103.10 -33.39 -64.14
N ASP A 30 102.10 -33.32 -63.25
CA ASP A 30 100.69 -33.55 -63.57
C ASP A 30 100.01 -32.27 -64.05
N TYR A 31 100.25 -31.91 -65.30
CA TYR A 31 99.73 -30.68 -65.90
C TYR A 31 98.21 -30.69 -66.12
N GLN A 32 97.60 -31.87 -66.31
CA GLN A 32 96.14 -31.99 -66.42
C GLN A 32 95.45 -31.63 -65.10
N LYS A 33 95.98 -32.12 -63.97
CA LYS A 33 95.47 -31.77 -62.65
C LYS A 33 95.73 -30.31 -62.30
N ARG A 34 96.88 -29.76 -62.68
CA ARG A 34 97.15 -28.32 -62.56
C ARG A 34 96.07 -27.50 -63.24
N ASP A 35 95.83 -27.74 -64.53
CA ASP A 35 94.88 -26.94 -65.32
C ASP A 35 93.46 -27.07 -64.75
N LYS A 36 93.02 -28.28 -64.40
CA LYS A 36 91.72 -28.46 -63.72
C LYS A 36 91.60 -27.64 -62.43
N LYS A 37 92.67 -27.57 -61.64
CA LYS A 37 92.69 -26.82 -60.38
C LYS A 37 92.69 -25.30 -60.60
N LEU A 38 93.32 -24.81 -61.66
CA LEU A 38 93.25 -23.39 -62.04
C LEU A 38 91.82 -23.01 -62.46
N GLU A 39 91.13 -23.87 -63.21
CA GLU A 39 89.71 -23.70 -63.55
C GLU A 39 88.80 -23.75 -62.31
N GLU A 40 89.11 -24.59 -61.31
CA GLU A 40 88.39 -24.59 -60.03
C GLU A 40 88.53 -23.25 -59.29
N VAL A 41 89.72 -22.62 -59.29
CA VAL A 41 89.92 -21.30 -58.68
C VAL A 41 89.03 -20.24 -59.35
N LYS A 42 88.93 -20.23 -60.69
CA LYS A 42 88.04 -19.31 -61.42
C LYS A 42 86.57 -19.52 -61.04
N ARG A 43 86.15 -20.76 -60.81
CA ARG A 43 84.80 -21.05 -60.31
C ARG A 43 84.59 -20.49 -58.91
N TYR A 44 85.56 -20.67 -58.01
CA TYR A 44 85.50 -20.11 -56.66
C TYR A 44 85.48 -18.58 -56.65
N GLU A 45 86.13 -17.93 -57.62
CA GLU A 45 86.03 -16.48 -57.85
C GLU A 45 84.59 -16.07 -58.19
N ALA A 46 83.97 -16.76 -59.14
CA ALA A 46 82.57 -16.49 -59.52
C ALA A 46 81.59 -16.69 -58.35
N ASP A 47 81.76 -17.75 -57.56
CA ASP A 47 80.93 -18.00 -56.38
C ASP A 47 81.22 -17.01 -55.24
N PHE A 48 82.46 -16.54 -55.10
CA PHE A 48 82.76 -15.44 -54.19
C PHE A 48 82.01 -14.16 -54.60
N GLN A 49 82.00 -13.79 -55.89
CA GLN A 49 81.27 -12.60 -56.35
C GLN A 49 79.78 -12.68 -56.03
N LYS A 50 79.16 -13.86 -56.14
CA LYS A 50 77.75 -14.06 -55.71
C LYS A 50 77.56 -13.86 -54.21
N ARG A 51 78.46 -14.41 -53.39
CA ARG A 51 78.42 -14.24 -51.93
C ARG A 51 78.62 -12.77 -51.55
N LEU A 52 79.55 -12.08 -52.22
CA LEU A 52 79.78 -10.66 -52.02
C LEU A 52 78.53 -9.83 -52.37
N ALA A 53 77.81 -10.17 -53.44
CA ALA A 53 76.53 -9.55 -53.79
C ALA A 53 75.45 -9.79 -52.71
N TYR A 54 75.32 -11.02 -52.20
CA TYR A 54 74.40 -11.33 -51.10
C TYR A 54 74.67 -10.45 -49.86
N TRP A 55 75.94 -10.28 -49.50
CA TRP A 55 76.30 -9.40 -48.39
C TRP A 55 76.06 -7.93 -48.73
N LYS A 56 76.25 -7.45 -49.97
CA LYS A 56 75.91 -6.06 -50.32
C LYS A 56 74.41 -5.78 -50.20
N ASP A 57 73.57 -6.74 -50.56
CA ASP A 57 72.11 -6.58 -50.53
C ASP A 57 71.52 -6.77 -49.13
N ASN A 58 72.17 -7.56 -48.26
CA ASN A 58 71.65 -7.94 -46.95
C ASN A 58 72.48 -7.43 -45.75
N ALA A 59 73.67 -6.87 -45.96
CA ALA A 59 74.42 -6.22 -44.89
C ALA A 59 73.76 -4.88 -44.59
N ASP A 60 73.35 -4.71 -43.34
CA ASP A 60 72.80 -3.45 -42.85
C ASP A 60 73.88 -2.37 -43.01
N ALA A 61 73.66 -1.44 -43.94
CA ALA A 61 74.66 -0.60 -44.58
C ALA A 61 75.32 0.45 -43.65
N GLY A 62 75.09 0.39 -42.35
CA GLY A 62 75.64 1.32 -41.35
C GLY A 62 76.68 0.72 -40.40
N SER A 63 76.57 -0.55 -39.99
CA SER A 63 77.31 -1.06 -38.82
C SER A 63 78.48 -1.99 -39.12
N MET A 64 78.57 -2.55 -40.33
CA MET A 64 79.64 -3.49 -40.72
C MET A 64 80.39 -3.05 -41.98
N THR A 65 80.14 -1.83 -42.47
CA THR A 65 80.65 -1.33 -43.75
C THR A 65 82.17 -1.40 -43.83
N GLY A 66 82.88 -1.01 -42.77
CA GLY A 66 84.34 -1.05 -42.74
C GLY A 66 84.93 -2.46 -42.79
N ALA A 67 84.47 -3.38 -41.93
CA ALA A 67 84.96 -4.76 -41.91
C ALA A 67 84.55 -5.54 -43.17
N PHE A 68 83.33 -5.33 -43.67
CA PHE A 68 82.86 -5.94 -44.91
C PHE A 68 83.67 -5.47 -46.12
N GLU A 69 83.90 -4.16 -46.25
CA GLU A 69 84.70 -3.60 -47.33
C GLU A 69 86.16 -4.07 -47.26
N ALA A 70 86.72 -4.23 -46.06
CA ALA A 70 88.05 -4.79 -45.88
C ALA A 70 88.14 -6.26 -46.36
N VAL A 71 87.11 -7.08 -46.10
CA VAL A 71 87.02 -8.46 -46.61
C VAL A 71 86.86 -8.49 -48.12
N ALA A 72 86.02 -7.61 -48.66
CA ALA A 72 85.81 -7.51 -50.10
C ALA A 72 87.13 -7.16 -50.82
N LYS A 73 87.84 -6.12 -50.35
CA LYS A 73 89.12 -5.67 -50.91
C LYS A 73 90.23 -6.70 -50.76
N SER A 74 90.34 -7.36 -49.60
CA SER A 74 91.36 -8.38 -49.38
C SER A 74 91.16 -9.59 -50.31
N ASN A 75 89.91 -9.94 -50.57
CA ASN A 75 89.55 -11.03 -51.47
C ASN A 75 89.76 -10.66 -52.95
N GLU A 76 89.35 -9.45 -53.37
CA GLU A 76 89.64 -8.92 -54.70
C GLU A 76 91.15 -8.92 -54.96
N ASN A 77 91.95 -8.53 -53.96
CA ASN A 77 93.41 -8.56 -54.06
C ASN A 77 93.96 -10.00 -54.18
N PHE A 78 93.38 -10.98 -53.48
CA PHE A 78 93.73 -12.39 -53.61
C PHE A 78 93.52 -12.88 -55.05
N TYR A 79 92.32 -12.67 -55.62
CA TYR A 79 92.04 -13.10 -57.00
C TYR A 79 92.83 -12.29 -58.04
N ARG A 80 93.14 -11.01 -57.77
CA ARG A 80 94.03 -10.23 -58.62
C ARG A 80 95.43 -10.84 -58.69
N ILE A 81 96.02 -11.24 -57.57
CA ILE A 81 97.33 -11.90 -57.51
C ILE A 81 97.26 -13.26 -58.21
N PHE A 82 96.20 -14.02 -57.98
CA PHE A 82 95.99 -15.29 -58.65
C PHE A 82 95.96 -15.14 -60.19
N ASN A 83 95.08 -14.28 -60.70
CA ASN A 83 94.83 -14.12 -62.13
C ASN A 83 96.00 -13.45 -62.86
N LYS A 84 96.68 -12.48 -62.23
CA LYS A 84 97.75 -11.71 -62.87
C LYS A 84 99.11 -12.37 -62.77
N ASP A 85 99.44 -12.91 -61.60
CA ASP A 85 100.81 -13.29 -61.27
C ASP A 85 100.95 -14.83 -61.19
N PHE A 86 100.04 -15.52 -60.51
CA PHE A 86 100.15 -16.97 -60.28
C PHE A 86 99.75 -17.82 -61.50
N ASP A 87 98.58 -17.58 -62.12
CA ASP A 87 98.08 -18.37 -63.26
C ASP A 87 99.05 -18.36 -64.46
N ALA A 88 99.68 -17.22 -64.72
CA ALA A 88 100.71 -17.11 -65.76
C ALA A 88 102.02 -17.81 -65.38
N ALA A 89 102.49 -17.62 -64.14
CA ALA A 89 103.76 -18.19 -63.69
C ALA A 89 103.72 -19.72 -63.56
N ILE A 90 102.60 -20.29 -63.10
CA ILE A 90 102.48 -21.74 -62.92
C ILE A 90 102.46 -22.53 -64.23
N LYS A 91 102.08 -21.88 -65.33
CA LYS A 91 102.18 -22.44 -66.69
C LYS A 91 103.63 -22.50 -67.18
N LEU A 92 104.51 -21.64 -66.67
CA LEU A 92 105.96 -21.65 -66.95
C LEU A 92 106.72 -22.66 -66.08
N GLY A 93 106.13 -23.12 -64.99
CA GLY A 93 106.65 -24.18 -64.11
C GLY A 93 106.65 -23.80 -62.63
N ALA A 94 106.89 -24.79 -61.76
CA ALA A 94 106.81 -24.62 -60.31
C ALA A 94 107.77 -23.56 -59.76
N ILE A 95 109.00 -23.48 -60.30
CA ILE A 95 110.01 -22.50 -59.84
C ILE A 95 109.54 -21.07 -60.10
N ALA A 96 108.97 -20.80 -61.28
CA ALA A 96 108.45 -19.48 -61.64
C ALA A 96 107.26 -19.08 -60.75
N ALA A 97 106.44 -20.04 -60.34
CA ALA A 97 105.26 -19.81 -59.50
C ALA A 97 105.53 -19.74 -58.00
N ALA A 98 106.75 -20.04 -57.53
CA ALA A 98 107.06 -20.11 -56.10
C ALA A 98 106.82 -18.75 -55.39
N LYS A 99 107.24 -17.64 -56.01
CA LYS A 99 107.02 -16.30 -55.47
C LYS A 99 105.53 -15.88 -55.54
N PRO A 100 104.84 -15.99 -56.70
CA PRO A 100 103.40 -15.74 -56.76
C PRO A 100 102.58 -16.59 -55.80
N LEU A 101 102.99 -17.83 -55.50
CA LEU A 101 102.32 -18.65 -54.48
C LEU A 101 102.49 -18.08 -53.07
N ALA A 102 103.69 -17.62 -52.72
CA ALA A 102 103.94 -16.96 -51.44
C ALA A 102 103.14 -15.65 -51.31
N ASP A 103 103.07 -14.86 -52.38
CA ASP A 103 102.25 -13.65 -52.43
C ASP A 103 100.75 -13.97 -52.29
N LEU A 104 100.30 -15.08 -52.89
CA LEU A 104 98.93 -15.58 -52.76
C LEU A 104 98.63 -16.08 -51.34
N ALA A 105 99.60 -16.73 -50.67
CA ALA A 105 99.49 -17.15 -49.28
C ALA A 105 99.36 -15.95 -48.34
N ASN A 106 100.14 -14.89 -48.57
CA ASN A 106 100.02 -13.64 -47.82
C ASN A 106 98.64 -12.99 -48.04
N ALA A 107 98.17 -12.93 -49.30
CA ALA A 107 96.85 -12.39 -49.60
C ALA A 107 95.71 -13.22 -48.96
N TYR A 108 95.86 -14.54 -48.89
CA TYR A 108 94.93 -15.41 -48.18
C TYR A 108 94.90 -15.14 -46.68
N GLU A 109 96.06 -15.01 -46.02
CA GLU A 109 96.09 -14.70 -44.58
C GLU A 109 95.47 -13.32 -44.28
N VAL A 110 95.69 -12.30 -45.13
CA VAL A 110 95.00 -11.01 -45.03
C VAL A 110 93.49 -11.17 -45.21
N ASN A 111 93.04 -11.97 -46.18
CA ASN A 111 91.62 -12.26 -46.36
C ASN A 111 91.01 -12.98 -45.15
N LYS A 112 91.71 -13.97 -44.60
CA LYS A 112 91.28 -14.70 -43.41
C LYS A 112 91.20 -13.81 -42.18
N GLN A 113 92.17 -12.92 -41.97
CA GLN A 113 92.12 -11.94 -40.88
C GLN A 113 90.94 -10.99 -41.01
N THR A 114 90.76 -10.39 -42.18
CA THR A 114 89.62 -9.50 -42.43
C THR A 114 88.29 -10.24 -42.28
N ALA A 115 88.19 -11.50 -42.75
CA ALA A 115 86.98 -12.31 -42.63
C ALA A 115 86.67 -12.67 -41.17
N ASN A 116 87.69 -12.92 -40.35
CA ASN A 116 87.53 -13.10 -38.91
C ASN A 116 87.03 -11.82 -38.21
N THR A 117 87.54 -10.65 -38.61
CA THR A 117 87.08 -9.36 -38.08
C THR A 117 85.60 -9.14 -38.40
N LEU A 118 85.18 -9.38 -39.64
CA LEU A 118 83.78 -9.29 -40.03
C LEU A 118 82.92 -10.27 -39.23
N LYS A 119 83.36 -11.53 -39.06
CA LYS A 119 82.65 -12.52 -38.26
C LYS A 119 82.45 -12.05 -36.81
N ALA A 120 83.49 -11.51 -36.17
CA ALA A 120 83.40 -11.01 -34.80
C ALA A 120 82.41 -9.84 -34.66
N GLU A 121 82.35 -8.96 -35.66
CA GLU A 121 81.42 -7.83 -35.69
C GLU A 121 79.96 -8.27 -35.90
N VAL A 122 79.75 -9.29 -36.74
CA VAL A 122 78.45 -9.96 -36.92
C VAL A 122 77.98 -10.63 -35.63
N GLU A 123 78.85 -11.38 -34.95
CA GLU A 123 78.54 -12.04 -33.67
C GLU A 123 78.22 -11.00 -32.58
N LYS A 124 78.96 -9.90 -32.52
CA LYS A 124 78.71 -8.81 -31.57
C LYS A 124 77.34 -8.15 -31.80
N LEU A 125 76.98 -7.89 -33.05
CA LEU A 125 75.67 -7.32 -33.38
C LEU A 125 74.54 -8.31 -33.07
N SER A 126 74.72 -9.58 -33.45
CA SER A 126 73.75 -10.64 -33.15
C SER A 126 73.49 -10.79 -31.65
N ASN A 127 74.55 -10.80 -30.83
CA ASN A 127 74.42 -10.91 -29.38
C ASN A 127 73.74 -9.66 -28.79
N LYS A 128 74.13 -8.46 -29.24
CA LYS A 128 73.49 -7.21 -28.80
C LYS A 128 71.99 -7.21 -29.11
N THR A 129 71.60 -7.58 -30.32
CA THR A 129 70.19 -7.66 -30.72
C THR A 129 69.44 -8.73 -29.90
N SER A 130 70.07 -9.88 -29.65
CA SER A 130 69.47 -10.94 -28.81
C SER A 130 69.25 -10.48 -27.36
N ASP A 131 70.20 -9.73 -26.79
CA ASP A 131 70.09 -9.19 -25.43
C ASP A 131 69.00 -8.12 -25.34
N GLU A 132 68.94 -7.19 -26.32
CA GLU A 132 67.89 -6.16 -26.39
C GLU A 132 66.49 -6.80 -26.51
N VAL A 133 66.33 -7.83 -27.37
CA VAL A 133 65.07 -8.57 -27.50
C VAL A 133 64.71 -9.29 -26.21
N SER A 134 65.67 -9.92 -25.53
CA SER A 134 65.43 -10.63 -24.27
C SER A 134 65.04 -9.70 -23.12
N GLN A 135 65.69 -8.54 -23.01
CA GLN A 135 65.32 -7.50 -22.03
C GLN A 135 63.92 -6.93 -22.29
N LEU A 136 63.58 -6.68 -23.56
CA LEU A 136 62.25 -6.19 -23.95
C LEU A 136 61.16 -7.22 -23.61
N LEU A 137 61.40 -8.51 -23.88
CA LEU A 137 60.47 -9.57 -23.48
C LEU A 137 60.30 -9.65 -21.94
N GLY A 138 61.40 -9.53 -21.19
CA GLY A 138 61.37 -9.56 -19.73
C GLY A 138 60.58 -8.40 -19.12
N THR A 139 60.76 -7.17 -19.65
CA THR A 139 60.02 -5.98 -19.18
C THR A 139 58.53 -6.07 -19.50
N ILE A 140 58.15 -6.58 -20.68
CA ILE A 140 56.74 -6.80 -21.03
C ILE A 140 56.11 -7.84 -20.08
N LEU A 141 56.78 -8.96 -19.82
CA LEU A 141 56.28 -9.98 -18.90
C LEU A 141 56.10 -9.43 -17.48
N ALA A 142 57.06 -8.66 -16.97
CA ALA A 142 56.95 -8.02 -15.67
C ALA A 142 55.77 -7.03 -15.61
N ALA A 143 55.57 -6.23 -16.66
CA ALA A 143 54.45 -5.30 -16.76
C ALA A 143 53.08 -6.02 -16.76
N LEU A 144 52.97 -7.15 -17.46
CA LEU A 144 51.74 -7.97 -17.48
C LEU A 144 51.42 -8.57 -16.11
N VAL A 145 52.43 -9.05 -15.38
CA VAL A 145 52.25 -9.57 -14.01
C VAL A 145 51.75 -8.45 -13.08
N LEU A 146 52.34 -7.27 -13.14
CA LEU A 146 51.91 -6.11 -12.35
C LEU A 146 50.47 -5.68 -12.69
N LEU A 147 50.10 -5.68 -13.98
CA LEU A 147 48.74 -5.39 -14.42
C LEU A 147 47.74 -6.42 -13.86
N GLY A 148 48.08 -7.71 -13.91
CA GLY A 148 47.27 -8.79 -13.35
C GLY A 148 47.04 -8.63 -11.84
N LEU A 149 48.09 -8.29 -11.09
CA LEU A 149 47.99 -8.03 -9.65
C LEU A 149 47.13 -6.80 -9.33
N ALA A 150 47.23 -5.72 -10.13
CA ALA A 150 46.41 -4.52 -9.96
C ALA A 150 44.92 -4.81 -10.20
N ILE A 151 44.59 -5.61 -11.22
CA ILE A 151 43.21 -6.04 -11.50
C ILE A 151 42.67 -6.92 -10.36
N LEU A 152 43.47 -7.88 -9.88
CA LEU A 152 43.09 -8.74 -8.76
C LEU A 152 42.81 -7.91 -7.49
N PHE A 153 43.70 -6.96 -7.18
CA PHE A 153 43.53 -6.06 -6.04
C PHE A 153 42.26 -5.22 -6.16
N ALA A 154 41.97 -4.67 -7.35
CA ALA A 154 40.75 -3.92 -7.60
C ALA A 154 39.49 -4.79 -7.41
N MET A 155 39.47 -6.03 -7.93
CA MET A 155 38.34 -6.95 -7.71
C MET A 155 38.11 -7.25 -6.22
N ILE A 156 39.17 -7.52 -5.46
CA ILE A 156 39.06 -7.79 -4.02
C ILE A 156 38.56 -6.55 -3.27
N TYR A 157 39.11 -5.37 -3.58
CA TYR A 157 38.72 -4.11 -2.96
C TYR A 157 37.25 -3.77 -3.22
N PHE A 158 36.80 -3.85 -4.47
CA PHE A 158 35.41 -3.60 -4.83
C PHE A 158 34.46 -4.67 -4.29
N GLY A 159 34.87 -5.94 -4.27
CA GLY A 159 34.08 -7.04 -3.70
C GLY A 159 33.79 -6.84 -2.21
N ILE A 160 34.81 -6.51 -1.41
CA ILE A 160 34.64 -6.25 0.03
C ILE A 160 33.72 -5.03 0.26
N ARG A 161 33.88 -3.97 -0.54
CA ARG A 161 33.04 -2.77 -0.45
C ARG A 161 31.57 -3.09 -0.77
N GLN A 162 31.32 -3.93 -1.78
CA GLN A 162 29.98 -4.35 -2.17
C GLN A 162 29.31 -5.22 -1.09
N VAL A 163 30.04 -6.18 -0.52
CA VAL A 163 29.52 -7.05 0.56
C VAL A 163 29.15 -6.23 1.80
N LYS A 164 29.97 -5.24 2.20
CA LYS A 164 29.65 -4.36 3.33
C LYS A 164 28.40 -3.50 3.10
N ALA A 165 28.17 -3.05 1.86
CA ALA A 165 26.97 -2.29 1.51
C ALA A 165 25.69 -3.16 1.57
N ILE A 166 25.80 -4.43 1.17
CA ILE A 166 24.70 -5.40 1.24
C ILE A 166 24.39 -5.74 2.71
N ASP A 167 25.39 -6.02 3.54
CA ASP A 167 25.20 -6.34 4.96
C ASP A 167 24.50 -5.20 5.72
N ALA A 168 24.86 -3.94 5.43
CA ALA A 168 24.21 -2.77 6.02
C ALA A 168 22.74 -2.62 5.59
N SER A 169 22.40 -3.03 4.37
CA SER A 169 21.04 -2.97 3.86
C SER A 169 20.17 -4.10 4.45
N VAL A 170 20.74 -5.31 4.58
CA VAL A 170 20.07 -6.46 5.20
C VAL A 170 19.81 -6.22 6.68
N LYS A 171 20.77 -5.69 7.44
CA LYS A 171 20.55 -5.34 8.86
C LYS A 171 19.44 -4.31 9.06
N ARG A 172 19.36 -3.29 8.20
CA ARG A 172 18.26 -2.31 8.26
C ARG A 172 16.90 -2.96 8.01
N LEU A 173 16.81 -3.87 7.05
CA LEU A 173 15.59 -4.64 6.77
C LEU A 173 15.19 -5.55 7.94
N GLU A 174 16.18 -6.14 8.63
CA GLU A 174 15.95 -6.99 9.80
C GLU A 174 15.50 -6.16 11.01
N ASP A 175 16.16 -5.03 11.29
CA ASP A 175 15.80 -4.10 12.36
C ASP A 175 14.41 -3.47 12.13
N ASP A 176 14.11 -3.03 10.90
CA ASP A 176 12.80 -2.48 10.53
C ASP A 176 11.71 -3.55 10.61
N GLY A 177 12.01 -4.79 10.20
CA GLY A 177 11.09 -5.93 10.28
C GLY A 177 10.73 -6.28 11.72
N GLN A 178 11.74 -6.37 12.60
CA GLN A 178 11.53 -6.63 14.03
C GLN A 178 10.76 -5.49 14.72
N SER A 179 11.12 -4.24 14.43
CA SER A 179 10.43 -3.05 14.97
C SER A 179 8.97 -3.00 14.53
N ASN A 180 8.68 -3.29 13.26
CA ASN A 180 7.31 -3.35 12.76
C ASN A 180 6.50 -4.47 13.43
N GLN A 181 7.10 -5.65 13.62
CA GLN A 181 6.43 -6.76 14.28
C GLN A 181 6.12 -6.44 15.76
N MET A 182 7.07 -5.84 16.49
CA MET A 182 6.83 -5.34 17.85
C MET A 182 5.75 -4.26 17.88
N ALA A 183 5.76 -3.32 16.94
CA ALA A 183 4.75 -2.27 16.85
C ALA A 183 3.32 -2.83 16.68
N VAL A 184 3.17 -3.89 15.89
CA VAL A 184 1.89 -4.59 15.70
C VAL A 184 1.49 -5.36 16.96
N LEU A 185 2.42 -6.09 17.59
CA LEU A 185 2.12 -6.83 18.83
C LEU A 185 1.73 -5.90 19.98
N ASN A 186 2.44 -4.79 20.14
CA ASN A 186 2.08 -3.79 21.16
C ASN A 186 0.71 -3.18 20.88
N LEU A 187 0.38 -2.88 19.61
CA LEU A 187 -0.96 -2.42 19.27
C LEU A 187 -2.01 -3.48 19.57
N LEU A 188 -1.76 -4.76 19.27
CA LEU A 188 -2.71 -5.84 19.59
C LEU A 188 -2.91 -6.00 21.10
N ASP A 189 -1.85 -5.87 21.90
CA ASP A 189 -1.89 -5.92 23.35
C ASP A 189 -2.69 -4.72 23.92
N GLU A 190 -2.39 -3.50 23.44
CA GLU A 190 -3.12 -2.28 23.81
C GLU A 190 -4.62 -2.38 23.47
N MET A 191 -4.99 -3.18 22.45
CA MET A 191 -6.37 -3.39 21.99
C MET A 191 -7.03 -4.64 22.57
N GLY A 192 -6.36 -5.41 23.43
CA GLY A 192 -6.91 -6.60 24.05
C GLY A 192 -8.20 -6.29 24.83
N ASP A 193 -8.13 -5.31 25.71
CA ASP A 193 -9.26 -4.91 26.58
C ASP A 193 -10.42 -4.27 25.80
N LEU A 194 -10.14 -3.67 24.63
CA LEU A 194 -11.18 -3.13 23.76
C LEU A 194 -12.12 -4.24 23.27
N ALA A 195 -11.60 -5.45 23.01
CA ALA A 195 -12.40 -6.59 22.59
C ALA A 195 -13.39 -7.04 23.68
N ASP A 196 -13.06 -6.82 24.95
CA ASP A 196 -13.93 -7.08 26.10
C ASP A 196 -14.92 -5.93 26.37
N GLY A 197 -14.90 -4.88 25.54
CA GLY A 197 -15.80 -3.73 25.62
C GLY A 197 -15.30 -2.61 26.54
N ASP A 198 -14.04 -2.63 26.98
CA ASP A 198 -13.46 -1.51 27.71
C ASP A 198 -13.17 -0.36 26.74
N LEU A 199 -14.08 0.62 26.72
CA LEU A 199 -13.92 1.84 25.93
C LEU A 199 -13.07 2.92 26.65
N THR A 200 -12.49 2.61 27.81
CA THR A 200 -11.61 3.54 28.53
C THR A 200 -10.17 3.50 28.04
N VAL A 201 -9.79 2.40 27.37
CA VAL A 201 -8.44 2.21 26.83
C VAL A 201 -8.15 3.13 25.64
N ARG A 202 -6.86 3.36 25.39
CA ARG A 202 -6.34 4.19 24.30
C ARG A 202 -5.14 3.49 23.69
N ALA A 203 -5.13 3.34 22.37
CA ALA A 203 -3.93 2.94 21.65
C ALA A 203 -2.91 4.09 21.67
N GLN A 204 -1.64 3.81 21.95
CA GLN A 204 -0.61 4.83 21.90
C GLN A 204 -0.23 5.13 20.43
N VAL A 205 -0.53 6.34 19.98
CA VAL A 205 -0.14 6.82 18.65
C VAL A 205 1.35 7.09 18.61
N ARG A 206 2.09 6.30 17.84
CA ARG A 206 3.54 6.40 17.65
C ARG A 206 3.85 6.78 16.20
N GLU A 207 5.02 7.38 15.94
CA GLU A 207 5.51 7.66 14.58
C GLU A 207 6.08 6.39 13.92
N ASN A 208 5.25 5.35 13.77
CA ASN A 208 5.59 4.10 13.12
C ASN A 208 4.43 3.63 12.22
N ILE A 209 4.57 2.43 11.64
CA ILE A 209 3.56 1.87 10.72
C ILE A 209 2.17 1.69 11.35
N THR A 210 2.07 1.57 12.68
CA THR A 210 0.81 1.36 13.39
C THR A 210 0.18 2.65 13.91
N GLY A 211 0.86 3.79 13.85
CA GLY A 211 0.38 5.07 14.38
C GLY A 211 -0.98 5.51 13.82
N ALA A 212 -1.15 5.47 12.51
CA ALA A 212 -2.42 5.84 11.86
C ALA A 212 -3.57 4.87 12.20
N ILE A 213 -3.24 3.59 12.45
CA ILE A 213 -4.20 2.58 12.88
C ILE A 213 -4.63 2.86 14.32
N ALA A 214 -3.67 3.12 15.22
CA ALA A 214 -3.94 3.50 16.60
C ALA A 214 -4.85 4.73 16.69
N ASP A 215 -4.59 5.74 15.86
CA ASP A 215 -5.41 6.96 15.80
C ASP A 215 -6.85 6.67 15.34
N SER A 216 -7.01 5.88 14.28
CA SER A 216 -8.32 5.46 13.76
C SER A 216 -9.11 4.64 14.78
N ILE A 217 -8.43 3.78 15.55
CA ILE A 217 -9.07 3.01 16.62
C ILE A 217 -9.49 3.95 17.77
N ASN A 218 -8.62 4.86 18.21
CA ASN A 218 -8.98 5.84 19.24
C ASN A 218 -10.20 6.67 18.85
N TYR A 219 -10.28 7.10 17.58
CA TYR A 219 -11.46 7.80 17.06
C TYR A 219 -12.72 6.92 17.11
N THR A 220 -12.60 5.63 16.81
CA THR A 220 -13.71 4.69 16.91
C THR A 220 -14.15 4.49 18.37
N ILE A 221 -13.20 4.38 19.30
CA ILE A 221 -13.47 4.29 20.74
C ILE A 221 -14.25 5.53 21.20
N ASP A 222 -13.85 6.73 20.82
CA ASP A 222 -14.56 7.97 21.20
C ASP A 222 -16.01 7.97 20.70
N ASN A 223 -16.25 7.62 19.44
CA ASN A 223 -17.61 7.53 18.91
C ASN A 223 -18.45 6.46 19.63
N LEU A 224 -17.84 5.33 20.01
CA LEU A 224 -18.53 4.30 20.79
C LEU A 224 -18.85 4.78 22.20
N ARG A 225 -17.98 5.55 22.85
CA ARG A 225 -18.24 6.14 24.17
C ARG A 225 -19.39 7.14 24.13
N ASP A 226 -19.42 7.98 23.10
CA ASP A 226 -20.51 8.94 22.89
C ASP A 226 -21.84 8.20 22.71
N LEU A 227 -21.84 7.15 21.88
CA LEU A 227 -23.02 6.31 21.66
C LEU A 227 -23.49 5.60 22.96
N VAL A 228 -22.58 5.02 23.74
CA VAL A 228 -22.92 4.39 25.03
C VAL A 228 -23.46 5.43 26.03
N THR A 229 -22.91 6.64 26.03
CA THR A 229 -23.39 7.74 26.87
C THR A 229 -24.81 8.16 26.46
N GLU A 230 -25.10 8.27 25.17
CA GLU A 230 -26.44 8.56 24.68
C GLU A 230 -27.44 7.44 25.04
N ILE A 231 -27.04 6.17 24.91
CA ILE A 231 -27.86 5.01 25.30
C ILE A 231 -28.16 5.04 26.80
N THR A 232 -27.16 5.35 27.63
CA THR A 232 -27.34 5.46 29.08
C THR A 232 -28.34 6.57 29.42
N ARG A 233 -28.17 7.74 28.80
CA ARG A 233 -29.09 8.88 28.97
C ARG A 233 -30.52 8.54 28.52
N ALA A 234 -30.67 7.86 27.37
CA ALA A 234 -31.97 7.42 26.90
C ALA A 234 -32.63 6.41 27.86
N SER A 235 -31.83 5.50 28.43
CA SER A 235 -32.30 4.52 29.42
C SER A 235 -32.75 5.20 30.72
N GLU A 236 -32.03 6.21 31.20
CA GLU A 236 -32.44 7.02 32.36
C GLU A 236 -33.74 7.80 32.11
N GLN A 237 -33.92 8.34 30.90
CA GLN A 237 -35.16 9.00 30.50
C GLN A 237 -36.34 8.02 30.47
N VAL A 238 -36.15 6.82 29.92
CA VAL A 238 -37.16 5.76 29.91
C VAL A 238 -37.52 5.33 31.34
N ASN A 239 -36.52 5.15 32.22
CA ASN A 239 -36.75 4.82 33.62
C ASN A 239 -37.56 5.92 34.33
N THR A 240 -37.20 7.18 34.12
CA THR A 240 -37.92 8.33 34.69
C THR A 240 -39.37 8.38 34.19
N ALA A 241 -39.59 8.22 32.89
CA ALA A 241 -40.92 8.20 32.30
C ALA A 241 -41.77 7.03 32.84
N THR A 242 -41.15 5.87 33.07
CA THR A 242 -41.82 4.68 33.63
C THR A 242 -42.26 4.94 35.07
N VAL A 243 -41.41 5.54 35.90
CA VAL A 243 -41.76 5.93 37.28
C VAL A 243 -42.90 6.95 37.30
N GLN A 244 -42.87 7.95 36.41
CA GLN A 244 -43.96 8.92 36.27
C GLN A 244 -45.28 8.28 35.83
N ALA A 245 -45.23 7.33 34.88
CA ALA A 245 -46.39 6.58 34.43
C ALA A 245 -46.99 5.72 35.55
N GLN A 246 -46.15 5.09 36.37
CA GLN A 246 -46.58 4.34 37.54
C GLN A 246 -47.27 5.25 38.56
N GLN A 247 -46.68 6.42 38.88
CA GLN A 247 -47.29 7.39 39.79
C GLN A 247 -48.65 7.88 39.27
N THR A 248 -48.74 8.17 37.98
CA THR A 248 -49.99 8.56 37.32
C THR A 248 -51.04 7.46 37.42
N SER A 249 -50.65 6.20 37.24
CA SER A 249 -51.55 5.05 37.35
C SER A 249 -52.09 4.88 38.76
N VAL A 250 -51.27 5.10 39.79
CA VAL A 250 -51.70 5.07 41.20
C VAL A 250 -52.70 6.20 41.50
N SER A 251 -52.41 7.41 41.04
CA SER A 251 -53.34 8.54 41.18
C SER A 251 -54.66 8.30 40.44
N LEU A 252 -54.61 7.71 39.23
CA LEU A 252 -55.79 7.34 38.46
C LEU A 252 -56.62 6.28 39.16
N LEU A 253 -55.99 5.27 39.77
CA LEU A 253 -56.69 4.25 40.56
C LEU A 253 -57.45 4.90 41.73
N SER A 254 -56.79 5.75 42.50
CA SER A 254 -57.42 6.45 43.63
C SER A 254 -58.58 7.37 43.18
N ALA A 255 -58.40 8.09 42.07
CA ALA A 255 -59.47 8.91 41.48
C ALA A 255 -60.66 8.05 41.01
N THR A 256 -60.39 6.87 40.45
CA THR A 256 -61.41 5.92 40.00
C THR A 256 -62.19 5.34 41.17
N GLU A 257 -61.52 5.00 42.29
CA GLU A 257 -62.18 4.56 43.52
C GLU A 257 -63.11 5.65 44.10
N GLN A 258 -62.66 6.90 44.10
CA GLN A 258 -63.50 8.04 44.51
C GLN A 258 -64.70 8.22 43.58
N GLN A 259 -64.49 8.14 42.26
CA GLN A 259 -65.55 8.23 41.27
C GLN A 259 -66.58 7.11 41.44
N TYR A 260 -66.14 5.87 41.69
CA TYR A 260 -67.02 4.74 41.97
C TYR A 260 -67.91 4.99 43.20
N LYS A 261 -67.34 5.53 44.27
CA LYS A 261 -68.09 5.91 45.48
C LYS A 261 -69.14 6.97 45.17
N GLN A 262 -68.77 8.03 44.43
CA GLN A 262 -69.69 9.10 44.04
C GLN A 262 -70.84 8.59 43.16
N ILE A 263 -70.56 7.65 42.23
CA ILE A 263 -71.59 7.02 41.39
C ILE A 263 -72.56 6.23 42.27
N THR A 264 -72.04 5.47 43.24
CA THR A 264 -72.87 4.70 44.18
C THR A 264 -73.78 5.62 45.00
N ASP A 265 -73.21 6.68 45.60
CA ASP A 265 -73.96 7.67 46.38
C ASP A 265 -75.03 8.37 45.52
N THR A 266 -74.71 8.69 44.26
CA THR A 266 -75.65 9.29 43.31
C THR A 266 -76.78 8.32 42.96
N SER A 267 -76.48 7.04 42.73
CA SER A 267 -77.47 6.00 42.46
C SER A 267 -78.45 5.82 43.62
N ASP A 268 -77.94 5.86 44.85
CA ASP A 268 -78.75 5.80 46.07
C ASP A 268 -79.64 7.03 46.23
N ALA A 269 -79.11 8.22 45.91
CA ALA A 269 -79.89 9.46 45.89
C ALA A 269 -81.02 9.42 44.85
N VAL A 270 -80.75 8.91 43.63
CA VAL A 270 -81.77 8.72 42.57
C VAL A 270 -82.83 7.72 43.00
N THR A 271 -82.45 6.63 43.65
CA THR A 271 -83.39 5.63 44.18
C THR A 271 -84.29 6.27 45.25
N THR A 272 -83.72 7.07 46.14
CA THR A 272 -84.47 7.81 47.16
C THR A 272 -85.42 8.83 46.54
N MET A 273 -84.95 9.59 45.55
CA MET A 273 -85.78 10.54 44.79
C MET A 273 -86.96 9.84 44.11
N THR A 274 -86.74 8.67 43.53
CA THR A 274 -87.79 7.86 42.90
C THR A 274 -88.86 7.47 43.92
N ARG A 275 -88.47 7.01 45.11
CA ARG A 275 -89.44 6.71 46.19
C ARG A 275 -90.22 7.95 46.62
N SER A 276 -89.56 9.10 46.77
CA SER A 276 -90.23 10.35 47.11
C SER A 276 -91.23 10.79 46.04
N ILE A 277 -90.90 10.65 44.76
CA ILE A 277 -91.82 10.95 43.64
C ILE A 277 -93.05 10.04 43.68
N LEU A 278 -92.87 8.74 43.92
CA LEU A 278 -93.98 7.79 44.06
C LEU A 278 -94.88 8.15 45.26
N GLN A 279 -94.29 8.55 46.39
CA GLN A 279 -95.03 9.00 47.56
C GLN A 279 -95.82 10.28 47.28
N VAL A 280 -95.21 11.27 46.62
CA VAL A 280 -95.89 12.51 46.20
C VAL A 280 -97.04 12.21 45.25
N SER A 281 -96.85 11.30 44.28
CA SER A 281 -97.90 10.86 43.37
C SER A 281 -99.07 10.20 44.12
N SER A 282 -98.77 9.32 45.09
CA SER A 282 -99.79 8.69 45.93
C SER A 282 -100.57 9.71 46.75
N ASN A 283 -99.86 10.66 47.39
CA ASN A 283 -100.48 11.73 48.16
C ASN A 283 -101.37 12.64 47.28
N ALA A 284 -100.93 12.96 46.07
CA ALA A 284 -101.72 13.73 45.11
C ALA A 284 -103.00 12.99 44.69
N SER A 285 -102.91 11.68 44.44
CA SER A 285 -104.08 10.84 44.14
C SER A 285 -105.07 10.83 45.30
N GLN A 286 -104.58 10.66 46.54
CA GLN A 286 -105.43 10.68 47.73
C GLN A 286 -106.07 12.06 47.94
N ALA A 287 -105.32 13.15 47.74
CA ALA A 287 -105.85 14.51 47.84
C ALA A 287 -106.95 14.77 46.79
N SER A 288 -106.77 14.28 45.55
CA SER A 288 -107.79 14.34 44.51
C SER A 288 -109.06 13.59 44.91
N GLU A 289 -108.93 12.39 45.48
CA GLU A 289 -110.07 11.60 45.96
C GLU A 289 -110.82 12.32 47.10
N VAL A 290 -110.09 12.86 48.08
CA VAL A 290 -110.69 13.64 49.17
C VAL A 290 -111.42 14.87 48.63
N ALA A 291 -110.83 15.61 47.69
CA ALA A 291 -111.47 16.76 47.06
C ALA A 291 -112.77 16.38 46.32
N GLN A 292 -112.80 15.25 45.62
CA GLN A 292 -114.01 14.72 44.98
C GLN A 292 -115.09 14.38 46.01
N ARG A 293 -114.73 13.72 47.13
CA ARG A 293 -115.67 13.43 48.22
C ARG A 293 -116.20 14.71 48.86
N SER A 294 -115.35 15.71 49.09
CA SER A 294 -115.76 17.03 49.62
C SER A 294 -116.73 17.75 48.68
N LEU A 295 -116.48 17.70 47.36
CA LEU A 295 -117.39 18.26 46.36
C LEU A 295 -118.76 17.55 46.39
N GLN A 296 -118.77 16.23 46.49
CA GLN A 296 -119.99 15.44 46.60
C GLN A 296 -120.78 15.79 47.89
N ALA A 297 -120.10 15.88 49.03
CA ALA A 297 -120.70 16.27 50.29
C ALA A 297 -121.28 17.70 50.26
N ALA A 298 -120.54 18.65 49.68
CA ALA A 298 -121.02 20.02 49.49
C ALA A 298 -122.26 20.08 48.57
N SER A 299 -122.28 19.28 47.50
CA SER A 299 -123.44 19.17 46.60
C SER A 299 -124.68 18.62 47.34
N GLN A 300 -124.50 17.56 48.14
CA GLN A 300 -125.57 17.00 48.97
C GLN A 300 -126.06 18.02 50.02
N GLY A 301 -125.15 18.73 50.68
CA GLY A 301 -125.47 19.81 51.62
C GLY A 301 -126.25 20.94 50.96
N SER A 302 -125.83 21.39 49.77
CA SER A 302 -126.55 22.41 48.99
C SER A 302 -127.98 21.96 48.68
N LYS A 303 -128.17 20.69 48.30
CA LYS A 303 -129.50 20.12 48.04
C LYS A 303 -130.36 20.08 49.32
N ALA A 304 -129.77 19.71 50.47
CA ALA A 304 -130.47 19.70 51.76
C ALA A 304 -130.91 21.12 52.19
N VAL A 305 -130.06 22.13 51.97
CA VAL A 305 -130.41 23.54 52.22
C VAL A 305 -131.54 23.98 51.29
N GLN A 306 -131.47 23.64 50.00
CA GLN A 306 -132.53 23.97 49.03
C GLN A 306 -133.88 23.34 49.42
N ASN A 307 -133.88 22.08 49.83
CA ASN A 307 -135.08 21.40 50.35
C ASN A 307 -135.61 22.09 51.61
N THR A 308 -134.74 22.52 52.52
CA THR A 308 -135.13 23.29 53.72
C THR A 308 -135.77 24.63 53.36
N ILE A 309 -135.20 25.37 52.39
CA ILE A 309 -135.76 26.63 51.90
C ILE A 309 -137.15 26.39 51.30
N GLN A 310 -137.32 25.33 50.51
CA GLN A 310 -138.62 24.96 49.94
C GLN A 310 -139.64 24.63 51.04
N GLY A 311 -139.25 23.84 52.04
CA GLY A 311 -140.09 23.56 53.21
C GLY A 311 -140.50 24.82 53.98
N MET A 312 -139.56 25.77 54.19
CA MET A 312 -139.84 27.05 54.84
C MET A 312 -140.78 27.94 54.02
N ASN A 313 -140.68 27.91 52.68
CA ASN A 313 -141.64 28.58 51.80
C ASN A 313 -143.05 27.98 51.96
N SER A 314 -143.18 26.66 51.99
CA SER A 314 -144.47 25.99 52.20
C SER A 314 -145.07 26.28 53.59
N ILE A 315 -144.24 26.31 54.64
CA ILE A 315 -144.69 26.73 55.99
C ILE A 315 -145.20 28.17 55.95
N ARG A 316 -144.49 29.08 55.28
CA ARG A 316 -144.91 30.48 55.13
C ARG A 316 -146.29 30.59 54.46
N GLU A 317 -146.52 29.84 53.39
CA GLU A 317 -147.81 29.79 52.69
C GLU A 317 -148.93 29.27 53.59
N GLN A 318 -148.71 28.18 54.33
CA GLN A 318 -149.69 27.63 55.29
C GLN A 318 -150.00 28.61 56.43
N ILE A 319 -149.00 29.32 56.95
CA ILE A 319 -149.20 30.36 57.98
C ILE A 319 -150.06 31.50 57.42
N GLN A 320 -149.82 31.94 56.18
CA GLN A 320 -150.65 32.98 55.54
C GLN A 320 -152.09 32.52 55.32
N GLU A 321 -152.29 31.27 54.90
CA GLU A 321 -153.63 30.68 54.76
C GLU A 321 -154.35 30.61 56.12
N THR A 322 -153.63 30.17 57.16
CA THR A 322 -154.13 30.12 58.53
C THR A 322 -154.51 31.50 59.04
N ALA A 323 -153.67 32.52 58.82
CA ALA A 323 -153.98 33.91 59.18
C ALA A 323 -155.24 34.43 58.47
N LYS A 324 -155.44 34.09 57.19
CA LYS A 324 -156.69 34.42 56.45
C LYS A 324 -157.90 33.71 57.04
N ARG A 325 -157.77 32.44 57.46
CA ARG A 325 -158.85 31.70 58.14
C ARG A 325 -159.18 32.31 59.50
N ILE A 326 -158.17 32.70 60.29
CA ILE A 326 -158.36 33.40 61.57
C ILE A 326 -159.04 34.75 61.36
N LYS A 327 -158.64 35.53 60.35
CA LYS A 327 -159.30 36.81 60.02
C LYS A 327 -160.79 36.61 59.70
N ARG A 328 -161.12 35.65 58.83
CA ARG A 328 -162.51 35.30 58.51
C ARG A 328 -163.29 34.83 59.74
N LEU A 329 -162.66 34.05 60.62
CA LEU A 329 -163.27 33.63 61.88
C LEU A 329 -163.53 34.83 62.80
N GLY A 330 -162.60 35.80 62.86
CA GLY A 330 -162.79 37.04 63.61
C GLY A 330 -163.92 37.91 63.06
N GLU A 331 -164.00 38.06 61.73
CA GLU A 331 -165.11 38.75 61.04
C GLU A 331 -166.44 38.06 61.35
N SER A 332 -166.50 36.73 61.26
CA SER A 332 -167.70 35.94 61.58
C SER A 332 -168.06 36.00 63.08
N SER A 333 -167.07 36.07 63.97
CA SER A 333 -167.31 36.24 65.42
C SER A 333 -167.85 37.63 65.76
N GLN A 334 -167.40 38.66 65.04
CA GLN A 334 -167.94 40.02 65.15
C GLN A 334 -169.39 40.07 64.66
N GLU A 335 -169.69 39.44 63.52
CA GLU A 335 -171.06 39.35 63.00
C GLU A 335 -171.99 38.59 63.97
N ILE A 336 -171.51 37.52 64.60
CA ILE A 336 -172.23 36.86 65.70
C ILE A 336 -172.41 37.82 66.89
N GLY A 337 -171.39 38.59 67.25
CA GLY A 337 -171.47 39.61 68.31
C GLY A 337 -172.52 40.68 68.02
N ASP A 338 -172.58 41.17 66.77
CA ASP A 338 -173.58 42.14 66.31
C ASP A 338 -174.99 41.54 66.34
N ILE A 339 -175.16 40.26 65.95
CA ILE A 339 -176.42 39.51 66.07
C ILE A 339 -176.83 39.34 67.54
N VAL A 340 -175.90 38.98 68.43
CA VAL A 340 -176.18 38.86 69.87
C VAL A 340 -176.53 40.22 70.48
N GLY A 341 -175.87 41.30 70.05
CA GLY A 341 -176.23 42.67 70.39
C GLY A 341 -177.66 42.98 69.98
N LEU A 342 -178.03 42.71 68.71
CA LEU A 342 -179.40 42.87 68.22
C LEU A 342 -180.41 42.00 68.98
N ILE A 343 -180.06 40.76 69.34
CA ILE A 343 -180.92 39.89 70.16
C ILE A 343 -181.10 40.48 71.56
N THR A 344 -180.06 41.08 72.13
CA THR A 344 -180.13 41.76 73.43
C THR A 344 -181.03 43.00 73.32
N ASP A 345 -180.90 43.80 72.26
CA ASP A 345 -181.77 44.95 72.00
C ASP A 345 -183.25 44.53 71.79
N ILE A 346 -183.49 43.41 71.09
CA ILE A 346 -184.84 42.82 70.94
C ILE A 346 -185.36 42.31 72.28
N ALA A 347 -184.52 41.66 73.07
CA ALA A 347 -184.88 41.13 74.39
C ALA A 347 -185.18 42.25 75.39
N ASP A 348 -184.45 43.38 75.35
CA ASP A 348 -184.76 44.59 76.14
C ASP A 348 -186.04 45.30 75.66
N GLN A 349 -186.46 45.09 74.40
CA GLN A 349 -187.72 45.58 73.83
C GLN A 349 -188.94 44.71 74.11
N THR A 350 -188.77 43.50 74.66
CA THR A 350 -189.86 42.58 75.06
C THR A 350 -189.89 42.36 76.56
#